data_AF-A0A2H3CXL3-F1
#
_entry.id   AF-A0A2H3CXL3-F1
#
_cell.length_a   1.000
_cell.length_b   1.000
_cell.length_c   1.000
_cell.angle_alpha   90.00
_cell.angle_beta   90.00
_cell.angle_gamma   90.00
#
_symmetry.space_group_name_H-M   'P 1'
#
loop_
_entity.id
_entity.type
_entity.pdbx_description
1 polymer ?
#
loop_
_entity_poly.entity_id
_entity_poly.type
_entity_poly.pdbx_seq_one_letter_code
_entity_poly.pdbx_strand_id
1 'polypeptide(L)'
;MEGPFLLLHFLAGVSSTHFLAPVIPGDASDSLHNFWGLGTDQPVLVGGPYLVHSASITGMELALKGNLNTSTLLKIIAPTVISSVTWNGAALSINASSSLTVVGGLVGELMLSSASVDITVTPRLEGWKFQDSLLEIQPMFDDGLFVIANHTTTNVPWKLYYSDGTILYRCDYGLPLNLNLPTST
;
A
#
# COMPACT_ATOMS: atom_id res chain seq x y z
N MET A 1 8.17 37.50 25.59
CA MET A 1 8.47 36.06 25.78
C MET A 1 7.13 35.36 25.74
N GLU A 2 6.79 34.72 24.63
CA GLU A 2 5.64 33.81 24.62
C GLU A 2 6.07 32.50 25.29
N GLY A 3 5.28 32.02 26.23
CA GLY A 3 5.48 30.71 26.86
C GLY A 3 5.13 29.58 25.89
N PRO A 4 5.46 28.32 26.23
CA PRO A 4 5.05 27.17 25.43
C PRO A 4 3.52 27.11 25.37
N PHE A 5 2.97 27.00 24.15
CA PHE A 5 1.54 26.85 23.92
C PHE A 5 1.22 25.38 23.60
N LEU A 6 0.11 24.86 24.13
CA LEU A 6 -0.39 23.51 23.85
C LEU A 6 -1.71 23.63 23.08
N LEU A 7 -1.74 23.13 21.84
CA LEU A 7 -2.96 23.07 21.03
C LEU A 7 -3.60 21.68 21.16
N LEU A 8 -4.77 21.62 21.79
CA LEU A 8 -5.53 20.38 21.93
C LEU A 8 -6.72 20.37 20.96
N HIS A 9 -6.70 19.44 20.00
CA HIS A 9 -7.82 19.23 19.08
C HIS A 9 -8.71 18.09 19.57
N PHE A 10 -9.94 18.42 19.97
CA PHE A 10 -10.98 17.43 20.26
C PHE A 10 -11.70 17.08 18.95
N LEU A 11 -11.48 15.86 18.47
CA LEU A 11 -12.16 15.34 17.28
C LEU A 11 -13.24 14.35 17.71
N ALA A 12 -14.45 14.48 17.15
CA ALA A 12 -15.44 13.42 17.23
C ALA A 12 -14.92 12.17 16.48
N GLY A 13 -15.34 10.96 16.88
CA GLY A 13 -14.75 9.71 16.36
C GLY A 13 -14.77 9.52 14.84
N VAL A 14 -15.70 10.16 14.12
CA VAL A 14 -15.74 10.16 12.64
C VAL A 14 -14.86 11.24 11.99
N SER A 15 -14.40 12.22 12.76
CA SER A 15 -13.51 13.30 12.30
C SER A 15 -12.04 12.97 12.54
N SER A 16 -11.70 12.11 13.51
CA SER A 16 -10.31 11.69 13.76
C SER A 16 -9.77 10.74 12.68
N THR A 17 -10.65 10.04 11.98
CA THR A 17 -10.28 9.14 10.87
C THR A 17 -9.81 9.87 9.62
N HIS A 18 -9.88 11.20 9.59
CA HIS A 18 -9.55 12.02 8.43
C HIS A 18 -8.29 12.87 8.64
N PHE A 19 -7.54 12.65 9.72
CA PHE A 19 -6.23 13.28 9.93
C PHE A 19 -5.10 12.27 9.80
N LEU A 20 -4.06 12.68 9.10
CA LEU A 20 -2.88 11.91 8.75
C LEU A 20 -1.64 12.70 9.18
N ALA A 21 -0.64 12.00 9.71
CA ALA A 21 0.64 12.60 10.10
C ALA A 21 1.74 12.04 9.18
N PRO A 22 1.86 12.54 7.93
CA PRO A 22 2.91 12.08 7.03
C PRO A 22 4.28 12.46 7.61
N VAL A 23 5.24 11.55 7.43
CA VAL A 23 6.63 11.79 7.85
C VAL A 23 7.28 12.79 6.89
N ILE A 24 7.90 13.83 7.45
CA ILE A 24 8.82 14.72 6.72
C ILE A 24 10.22 14.14 6.85
N PRO A 25 10.87 13.75 5.74
CA PRO A 25 12.23 13.24 5.79
C PRO A 25 13.18 14.25 6.48
N GLY A 26 13.97 13.77 7.44
CA GLY A 26 15.05 14.53 8.07
C GLY A 26 16.28 14.67 7.19
N ASP A 27 17.43 14.93 7.81
CA ASP A 27 18.69 15.09 7.09
C ASP A 27 19.07 13.80 6.34
N ALA A 28 19.38 13.91 5.04
CA ALA A 28 19.73 12.76 4.21
C ALA A 28 20.99 12.01 4.67
N SER A 29 21.84 12.63 5.50
CA SER A 29 23.00 11.99 6.13
C SER A 29 22.63 11.07 7.31
N ASP A 30 21.43 11.21 7.89
CA ASP A 30 20.94 10.33 8.94
C ASP A 30 20.27 9.09 8.34
N SER A 31 20.75 7.91 8.71
CA SER A 31 20.12 6.63 8.33
C SER A 31 18.67 6.49 8.80
N LEU A 32 18.27 7.25 9.83
CA LEU A 32 16.94 7.21 10.44
C LEU A 32 16.01 8.35 9.97
N HIS A 33 16.40 9.10 8.95
CA HIS A 33 15.68 10.29 8.48
C HIS A 33 14.23 10.05 8.01
N ASN A 34 13.77 8.80 7.87
CA ASN A 34 12.37 8.47 7.54
C ASN A 34 11.56 7.92 8.72
N PHE A 35 12.14 7.87 9.92
CA PHE A 35 11.50 7.29 11.09
C PHE A 35 10.99 8.38 12.03
N TRP A 36 9.66 8.42 12.14
CA TRP A 36 8.98 9.36 13.03
C TRP A 36 9.47 9.23 14.48
N GLY A 37 9.77 10.37 15.10
CA GLY A 37 10.23 10.44 16.49
C GLY A 37 11.69 10.04 16.72
N LEU A 38 12.44 9.69 15.66
CA LEU A 38 13.87 9.39 15.74
C LEU A 38 14.69 10.37 14.88
N GLY A 39 14.50 10.34 13.56
CA GLY A 39 15.27 11.14 12.62
C GLY A 39 14.48 12.30 11.99
N THR A 40 13.29 12.60 12.51
CA THR A 40 12.39 13.63 11.96
C THR A 40 11.86 14.56 13.03
N ASP A 41 12.03 15.86 12.81
CA ASP A 41 11.81 16.88 13.86
C ASP A 41 10.60 17.79 13.56
N GLN A 42 9.97 17.63 12.39
CA GLN A 42 8.94 18.52 11.89
C GLN A 42 7.60 17.79 11.74
N PRO A 43 6.71 17.87 12.75
CA PRO A 43 5.40 17.27 12.64
C PRO A 43 4.54 18.08 11.67
N VAL A 44 3.97 17.41 10.67
CA VAL A 44 2.92 17.95 9.81
C VAL A 44 1.68 17.10 10.01
N LEU A 45 0.54 17.75 10.29
CA LEU A 45 -0.75 17.10 10.39
C LEU A 45 -1.62 17.56 9.23
N VAL A 46 -2.14 16.60 8.47
CA VAL A 46 -2.96 16.84 7.27
C VAL A 46 -4.33 16.23 7.47
N GLY A 47 -5.37 17.05 7.37
CA GLY A 47 -6.77 16.65 7.47
C GLY A 47 -7.51 16.80 6.15
N GLY A 48 -8.39 15.86 5.82
CA GLY A 48 -9.32 15.98 4.69
C GLY A 48 -9.14 14.96 3.56
N PRO A 49 -7.93 14.79 2.98
CA PRO A 49 -7.67 13.79 1.95
C PRO A 49 -7.93 12.36 2.41
N TYR A 50 -8.21 11.46 1.46
CA TYR A 50 -8.35 10.03 1.75
C TYR A 50 -7.03 9.42 2.23
N LEU A 51 -5.94 9.76 1.54
CA LEU A 51 -4.61 9.28 1.87
C LEU A 51 -3.54 10.29 1.47
N VAL A 52 -2.52 10.42 2.30
CA VAL A 52 -1.28 11.14 2.02
C VAL A 52 -0.15 10.12 2.09
N HIS A 53 0.52 9.89 0.96
CA HIS A 53 1.62 8.93 0.83
C HIS A 53 2.93 9.49 1.34
N SER A 54 3.20 10.76 1.02
CA SER A 54 4.46 11.40 1.36
C SER A 54 4.29 12.91 1.49
N ALA A 55 5.11 13.51 2.33
CA ALA A 55 5.23 14.95 2.47
C ALA A 55 6.71 15.34 2.49
N SER A 56 7.05 16.50 1.95
CA SER A 56 8.40 17.05 2.01
C SER A 56 8.36 18.56 2.11
N ILE A 57 9.31 19.15 2.85
CA ILE A 57 9.44 20.59 2.96
C ILE A 57 10.69 21.03 2.19
N THR A 58 10.56 22.08 1.38
CA THR A 58 11.69 22.72 0.70
C THR A 58 11.54 24.24 0.82
N GLY A 59 12.42 24.86 1.61
CA GLY A 59 12.28 26.28 1.95
C GLY A 59 10.98 26.56 2.70
N MET A 60 10.06 27.29 2.06
CA MET A 60 8.74 27.64 2.61
C MET A 60 7.60 26.84 1.98
N GLU A 61 7.91 25.85 1.13
CA GLU A 61 6.93 25.01 0.44
C GLU A 61 6.78 23.65 1.11
N LEU A 62 5.54 23.26 1.35
CA LEU A 62 5.15 21.90 1.74
C LEU A 62 4.57 21.16 0.51
N ALA A 63 5.30 20.16 0.01
CA ALA A 63 4.82 19.31 -1.05
C ALA A 63 4.16 18.04 -0.49
N LEU A 64 2.90 17.83 -0.85
CA LEU A 64 2.10 16.67 -0.47
C LEU A 64 1.82 15.78 -1.68
N LYS A 65 1.90 14.47 -1.49
CA LYS A 65 1.45 13.48 -2.49
C LYS A 65 0.45 12.54 -1.86
N GLY A 66 -0.63 12.26 -2.58
CA GLY A 66 -1.75 11.52 -2.02
C GLY A 66 -2.87 11.21 -2.99
N ASN A 67 -3.92 10.59 -2.47
CA ASN A 67 -5.13 10.25 -3.18
C ASN A 67 -6.34 10.92 -2.56
N LEU A 68 -7.28 11.26 -3.44
CA LEU A 68 -8.62 11.71 -3.11
C LEU A 68 -9.61 10.66 -3.58
N ASN A 69 -10.61 10.37 -2.76
CA ASN A 69 -11.79 9.59 -3.16
C ASN A 69 -13.02 10.52 -3.40
N THR A 70 -12.96 11.75 -2.89
CA THR A 70 -13.95 12.83 -3.09
C THR A 70 -13.24 14.19 -3.00
N SER A 71 -13.86 15.24 -3.53
CA SER A 71 -13.42 16.61 -3.26
C SER A 71 -13.59 16.92 -1.77
N THR A 72 -12.62 17.61 -1.18
CA THR A 72 -12.53 17.78 0.28
C THR A 72 -11.83 19.07 0.67
N LEU A 73 -12.10 19.53 1.90
CA LEU A 73 -11.34 20.62 2.51
C LEU A 73 -10.02 20.08 3.05
N LEU A 74 -8.92 20.64 2.57
CA LEU A 74 -7.58 20.38 3.07
C LEU A 74 -7.33 21.25 4.30
N LYS A 75 -6.99 20.62 5.43
CA LYS A 75 -6.56 21.29 6.66
C LYS A 75 -5.14 20.87 6.94
N ILE A 76 -4.25 21.82 7.20
CA ILE A 76 -2.85 21.53 7.46
C ILE A 76 -2.47 22.23 8.76
N ILE A 77 -1.76 21.53 9.63
CA ILE A 77 -1.02 22.11 10.74
C ILE A 77 0.45 21.78 10.46
N ALA A 78 1.25 22.82 10.23
CA ALA A 78 2.65 22.72 9.83
C ALA A 78 3.45 23.86 10.49
N PRO A 79 4.79 23.82 10.44
CA PRO A 79 5.61 24.93 10.89
C PRO A 79 5.17 26.27 10.27
N THR A 80 5.19 27.34 11.07
CA THR A 80 4.70 28.68 10.68
C THR A 80 5.47 29.31 9.50
N VAL A 81 6.65 28.79 9.17
CA VAL A 81 7.46 29.21 8.02
C VAL A 81 6.87 28.76 6.68
N ILE A 82 5.94 27.79 6.67
CA ILE A 82 5.30 27.30 5.45
C ILE A 82 4.28 28.32 4.93
N SER A 83 4.48 28.76 3.69
CA SER A 83 3.61 29.75 3.02
C SER A 83 3.02 29.26 1.69
N SER A 84 3.49 28.13 1.18
CA SER A 84 2.96 27.50 -0.06
C SER A 84 2.81 26.00 0.12
N VAL A 85 1.79 25.44 -0.53
CA VAL A 85 1.55 23.99 -0.54
C VAL A 85 1.34 23.52 -1.97
N THR A 86 1.94 22.38 -2.33
CA THR A 86 1.66 21.65 -3.57
C THR A 86 0.98 20.31 -3.27
N TRP A 87 0.08 19.89 -4.14
CA TRP A 87 -0.57 18.59 -4.10
C TRP A 87 -0.36 17.85 -5.40
N ASN A 88 0.28 16.68 -5.34
CA ASN A 88 0.66 15.88 -6.51
C ASN A 88 1.41 16.71 -7.58
N GLY A 89 2.22 17.68 -7.14
CA GLY A 89 2.98 18.58 -8.01
C GLY A 89 2.24 19.82 -8.50
N ALA A 90 0.93 19.96 -8.24
CA ALA A 90 0.16 21.15 -8.57
C ALA A 90 0.11 22.13 -7.39
N ALA A 91 0.35 23.42 -7.64
CA ALA A 91 0.22 24.47 -6.64
C ALA A 91 -1.22 24.61 -6.15
N LEU A 92 -1.40 24.76 -4.84
CA LEU A 92 -2.70 24.99 -4.22
C LEU A 92 -2.83 26.42 -3.71
N SER A 93 -4.02 26.98 -3.89
CA SER A 93 -4.42 28.19 -3.17
C SER A 93 -4.77 27.83 -1.74
N ILE A 94 -4.03 28.39 -0.79
CA ILE A 94 -4.18 28.14 0.65
C ILE A 94 -4.41 29.45 1.38
N ASN A 95 -5.22 29.42 2.43
CA ASN A 95 -5.47 30.53 3.33
C ASN A 95 -5.02 30.18 4.74
N ALA A 96 -4.48 31.15 5.46
CA ALA A 96 -4.25 31.02 6.90
C ALA A 96 -5.60 30.81 7.60
N SER A 97 -5.68 29.78 8.45
CA SER A 97 -6.89 29.52 9.23
C SER A 97 -6.97 30.47 10.42
N SER A 98 -8.03 31.28 10.48
CA SER A 98 -8.25 32.23 11.59
C SER A 98 -8.31 31.57 12.98
N SER A 99 -8.63 30.27 13.05
CA SER A 99 -8.67 29.48 14.30
C SER A 99 -7.37 28.75 14.65
N LEU A 100 -6.37 28.74 13.76
CA LEU A 100 -5.12 27.94 13.91
C LEU A 100 -3.84 28.78 13.67
N THR A 101 -3.96 30.10 13.64
CA THR A 101 -2.91 31.06 13.24
C THR A 101 -1.67 31.03 14.14
N VAL A 102 -1.81 30.73 15.43
CA VAL A 102 -0.67 30.65 16.37
C VAL A 102 0.25 29.46 16.05
N VAL A 103 -0.25 28.45 15.32
CA VAL A 103 0.40 27.15 15.14
C VAL A 103 0.65 26.78 13.67
N GLY A 104 0.55 27.77 12.76
CA GLY A 104 0.80 27.55 11.33
C GLY A 104 -0.30 26.77 10.62
N GLY A 105 -1.56 26.97 11.01
CA GLY A 105 -2.68 26.29 10.36
C GLY A 105 -3.07 26.90 9.01
N LEU A 106 -3.14 26.06 7.99
CA LEU A 106 -3.49 26.40 6.61
C LEU A 106 -4.73 25.61 6.19
N VAL A 107 -5.58 26.23 5.37
CA VAL A 107 -6.77 25.59 4.79
C VAL A 107 -6.82 25.85 3.29
N GLY A 108 -7.18 24.83 2.52
CA GLY A 108 -7.36 24.91 1.07
C GLY A 108 -8.45 23.94 0.60
N GLU A 109 -8.74 23.98 -0.69
CA GLU A 109 -9.70 23.06 -1.32
C GLU A 109 -8.96 22.09 -2.25
N LEU A 110 -9.29 20.81 -2.11
CA LEU A 110 -8.81 19.74 -2.98
C LEU A 110 -9.97 19.23 -3.81
N MET A 111 -9.88 19.46 -5.12
CA MET A 111 -10.88 19.01 -6.07
C MET A 111 -10.45 17.65 -6.63
N LEU A 112 -11.29 16.64 -6.46
CA LEU A 112 -11.12 15.39 -7.17
C LEU A 112 -11.27 15.69 -8.66
N SER A 113 -10.22 15.47 -9.44
CA SER A 113 -10.31 15.62 -10.88
C SER A 113 -11.34 14.65 -11.41
N SER A 114 -12.43 15.16 -11.96
CA SER A 114 -13.46 14.38 -12.65
C SER A 114 -12.98 13.87 -14.01
N ALA A 115 -11.67 13.65 -14.18
CA ALA A 115 -11.15 12.84 -15.26
C ALA A 115 -11.61 11.41 -14.98
N SER A 116 -12.90 11.17 -15.23
CA SER A 116 -13.43 9.84 -15.42
C SER A 116 -12.54 9.24 -16.50
N VAL A 117 -11.67 8.31 -16.11
CA VAL A 117 -11.35 7.25 -17.05
C VAL A 117 -12.70 6.68 -17.38
N ASP A 118 -13.14 6.94 -18.61
CA ASP A 118 -14.42 6.46 -19.10
C ASP A 118 -14.28 4.95 -19.28
N ILE A 119 -14.33 4.22 -18.16
CA ILE A 119 -14.46 2.77 -18.12
C ILE A 119 -15.96 2.46 -18.37
N THR A 120 -16.61 3.16 -19.29
CA THR A 120 -17.97 2.79 -19.75
C THR A 120 -17.96 1.47 -20.50
N VAL A 121 -16.78 1.00 -20.93
CA VAL A 121 -16.62 -0.29 -21.59
C VAL A 121 -15.54 -1.09 -20.88
N THR A 122 -15.88 -1.71 -19.75
CA THR A 122 -15.18 -2.93 -19.34
C THR A 122 -15.34 -3.96 -20.45
N PRO A 123 -14.25 -4.52 -21.02
CA PRO A 123 -14.38 -5.51 -22.08
C PRO A 123 -15.18 -6.69 -21.56
N ARG A 124 -16.22 -7.10 -22.30
CA ARG A 124 -16.95 -8.32 -22.00
C ARG A 124 -16.00 -9.49 -22.23
N LEU A 125 -15.74 -10.28 -21.20
CA LEU A 125 -14.87 -11.46 -21.28
C LEU A 125 -15.61 -12.58 -22.02
N GLU A 126 -15.31 -12.77 -23.29
CA GLU A 126 -15.94 -13.76 -24.19
C GLU A 126 -14.89 -14.63 -24.90
N GLY A 127 -15.36 -15.68 -25.61
CA GLY A 127 -14.47 -16.53 -26.41
C GLY A 127 -13.58 -17.46 -25.58
N TRP A 128 -14.00 -17.79 -24.36
CA TRP A 128 -13.31 -18.76 -23.49
C TRP A 128 -13.13 -20.09 -24.23
N LYS A 129 -11.86 -20.51 -24.33
CA LYS A 129 -11.50 -21.86 -24.76
C LYS A 129 -11.33 -22.70 -23.51
N PHE A 130 -11.80 -23.94 -23.56
CA PHE A 130 -11.60 -24.92 -22.51
C PHE A 130 -10.99 -26.19 -23.09
N GLN A 131 -10.22 -26.87 -22.26
CA GLN A 131 -9.74 -28.22 -22.50
C GLN A 131 -9.81 -28.95 -21.16
N ASP A 132 -10.15 -30.24 -21.20
CA ASP A 132 -10.15 -31.07 -19.99
C ASP A 132 -8.72 -31.11 -19.41
N SER A 133 -8.60 -30.70 -18.15
CA SER A 133 -7.33 -30.61 -17.42
C SER A 133 -7.14 -31.76 -16.44
N LEU A 134 -7.99 -32.78 -16.50
CA LEU A 134 -7.92 -33.97 -15.65
C LEU A 134 -8.07 -35.23 -16.52
N LEU A 135 -7.19 -35.37 -17.52
CA LEU A 135 -7.21 -36.55 -18.39
C LEU A 135 -6.82 -37.83 -17.64
N GLU A 136 -6.19 -37.72 -16.46
CA GLU A 136 -5.73 -38.80 -15.59
C GLU A 136 -6.86 -39.75 -15.13
N ILE A 137 -8.12 -39.31 -15.14
CA ILE A 137 -9.25 -40.17 -14.78
C ILE A 137 -9.79 -40.99 -15.96
N GLN A 138 -9.28 -40.76 -17.18
CA GLN A 138 -9.74 -41.46 -18.38
C GLN A 138 -9.13 -42.87 -18.43
N PRO A 139 -9.91 -43.92 -18.82
CA PRO A 139 -9.42 -45.30 -18.85
C PRO A 139 -8.21 -45.56 -19.76
N MET A 140 -8.00 -44.68 -20.74
CA MET A 140 -6.93 -44.78 -21.75
C MET A 140 -5.79 -43.79 -21.49
N PHE A 141 -5.74 -43.15 -20.32
CA PHE A 141 -4.64 -42.27 -19.97
C PHE A 141 -3.34 -43.07 -19.77
N ASP A 142 -2.26 -42.63 -20.40
CA ASP A 142 -0.93 -43.22 -20.26
C ASP A 142 -0.11 -42.44 -19.24
N ASP A 143 0.10 -43.03 -18.06
CA ASP A 143 0.90 -42.49 -16.97
C ASP A 143 2.37 -42.97 -17.03
N GLY A 144 2.82 -43.60 -18.12
CA GLY A 144 4.16 -44.19 -18.24
C GLY A 144 5.33 -43.19 -18.10
N LEU A 145 5.06 -41.89 -18.19
CA LEU A 145 6.04 -40.82 -17.95
C LEU A 145 5.99 -40.23 -16.53
N PHE A 146 5.08 -40.71 -15.67
CA PHE A 146 4.98 -40.23 -14.30
C PHE A 146 6.20 -40.65 -13.48
N VAL A 147 6.59 -39.80 -12.54
CA VAL A 147 7.64 -40.13 -11.58
C VAL A 147 7.12 -41.24 -10.66
N ILE A 148 7.80 -42.39 -10.67
CA ILE A 148 7.43 -43.53 -9.83
C ILE A 148 7.70 -43.18 -8.37
N ALA A 149 6.66 -43.25 -7.53
CA ALA A 149 6.77 -43.04 -6.10
C ALA A 149 7.32 -44.29 -5.38
N ASN A 150 8.63 -44.51 -5.42
CA ASN A 150 9.28 -45.70 -4.86
C ASN A 150 10.29 -45.43 -3.71
N HIS A 151 10.38 -44.20 -3.21
CA HIS A 151 11.29 -43.87 -2.10
C HIS A 151 10.78 -44.48 -0.78
N THR A 152 11.68 -45.09 0.00
CA THR A 152 11.39 -45.65 1.34
C THR A 152 12.06 -44.87 2.47
N THR A 153 12.85 -43.86 2.13
CA THR A 153 13.58 -42.98 3.06
C THR A 153 13.35 -41.52 2.71
N THR A 154 13.31 -40.66 3.72
CA THR A 154 13.13 -39.21 3.60
C THR A 154 14.05 -38.51 4.59
N ASN A 155 14.46 -37.29 4.27
CA ASN A 155 15.18 -36.40 5.18
C ASN A 155 14.23 -35.60 6.10
N VAL A 156 12.91 -35.72 5.90
CA VAL A 156 11.90 -35.09 6.75
C VAL A 156 11.89 -35.77 8.12
N PRO A 157 12.02 -35.02 9.25
CA PRO A 157 12.07 -35.61 10.59
C PRO A 157 10.83 -36.42 10.98
N TRP A 158 9.70 -36.11 10.37
CA TRP A 158 8.40 -36.73 10.64
C TRP A 158 7.97 -37.55 9.43
N LYS A 159 8.09 -38.88 9.52
CA LYS A 159 7.59 -39.79 8.48
C LYS A 159 6.05 -39.87 8.52
N LEU A 160 5.47 -40.32 7.42
CA LEU A 160 4.04 -40.64 7.33
C LEU A 160 3.66 -41.69 8.38
N TYR A 161 2.71 -41.37 9.25
CA TYR A 161 2.23 -42.30 10.29
C TYR A 161 1.45 -43.49 9.73
N TYR A 162 0.80 -43.33 8.58
CA TYR A 162 0.01 -44.35 7.91
C TYR A 162 0.50 -44.50 6.47
N SER A 163 1.54 -45.30 6.29
CA SER A 163 2.09 -45.68 4.99
C SER A 163 2.54 -47.14 5.05
N ASP A 164 2.55 -47.81 3.90
CA ASP A 164 3.15 -49.13 3.71
C ASP A 164 4.69 -49.10 3.72
N GLY A 165 5.29 -47.93 3.96
CA GLY A 165 6.72 -47.67 3.92
C GLY A 165 7.12 -46.76 2.75
N THR A 166 6.21 -46.51 1.81
CA THR A 166 6.42 -45.61 0.68
C THR A 166 6.30 -44.14 1.10
N ILE A 167 7.28 -43.34 0.71
CA ILE A 167 7.28 -41.89 0.90
C ILE A 167 6.53 -41.24 -0.27
N LEU A 168 5.56 -40.38 0.03
CA LEU A 168 4.77 -39.64 -0.96
C LEU A 168 5.01 -38.12 -0.89
N TYR A 169 6.08 -37.69 -0.21
CA TYR A 169 6.43 -36.28 -0.12
C TYR A 169 6.98 -35.79 -1.46
N ARG A 170 6.29 -34.82 -2.03
CA ARG A 170 6.65 -34.20 -3.32
C ARG A 170 8.12 -33.76 -3.40
N CYS A 171 8.66 -33.18 -2.32
CA CYS A 171 10.03 -32.69 -2.26
C CYS A 171 11.07 -33.82 -2.34
N ASP A 172 10.76 -35.01 -1.85
CA ASP A 172 11.66 -36.17 -1.96
C ASP A 172 11.79 -36.65 -3.42
N TYR A 173 10.86 -36.29 -4.30
CA TYR A 173 10.90 -36.59 -5.74
C TYR A 173 11.33 -35.38 -6.59
N GLY A 174 11.86 -34.32 -5.97
CA GLY A 174 12.37 -33.14 -6.70
C GLY A 174 11.30 -32.32 -7.42
N LEU A 175 10.02 -32.52 -7.11
CA LEU A 175 8.92 -31.78 -7.71
C LEU A 175 8.71 -30.47 -6.92
N PRO A 176 8.65 -29.27 -7.57
CA PRO A 176 8.63 -27.94 -6.90
C PRO A 176 7.30 -27.60 -6.18
N LEU A 177 6.75 -26.37 -6.15
CA LEU A 177 5.40 -26.12 -5.59
C LEU A 177 4.33 -25.95 -6.70
N ASN A 178 4.74 -25.64 -7.93
CA ASN A 178 3.82 -25.38 -9.02
C ASN A 178 3.54 -26.63 -9.85
N LEU A 179 2.28 -26.82 -10.27
CA LEU A 179 1.93 -27.81 -11.28
C LEU A 179 2.34 -27.22 -12.64
N ASN A 180 3.47 -27.68 -13.19
CA ASN A 180 3.84 -27.32 -14.54
C ASN A 180 3.03 -28.20 -15.49
N LEU A 181 1.90 -27.68 -15.96
CA LEU A 181 1.14 -28.34 -17.01
C LEU A 181 2.01 -28.35 -18.29
N PRO A 182 2.19 -29.50 -18.95
CA PRO A 182 2.85 -29.53 -20.24
C PRO A 182 2.04 -28.67 -21.22
N THR A 183 2.71 -27.75 -21.90
CA THR A 183 2.09 -26.96 -22.95
C THR A 183 1.87 -27.87 -24.16
N SER A 184 0.63 -27.94 -24.66
CA SER A 184 0.35 -28.61 -25.93
C SER A 184 1.00 -27.81 -27.06
N THR A 185 1.87 -28.47 -27.81
CA THR A 185 2.39 -27.99 -29.11
C THR A 185 1.37 -28.23 -30.21
#